data_AF-A0A1B1MYF1-F1
#
_entry.id   AF-A0A1B1MYF1-F1
#
_cell.length_a   1.000
_cell.length_b   1.000
_cell.length_c   1.000
_cell.angle_alpha   90.00
_cell.angle_beta   90.00
_cell.angle_gamma   90.00
#
_symmetry.space_group_name_H-M   'P 1'
#
loop_
_entity.id
_entity.type
_entity.pdbx_description
1 polymer ?
#
loop_
_entity_poly.entity_id
_entity_poly.type
_entity_poly.pdbx_seq_one_letter_code
_entity_poly.pdbx_strand_id
1 'polypeptide(L)'
;MYQFRSLQDRGLASWTTKLLDYPFATKEDIAGFRGKLIRLFGKPAFQSANMSEAFEYVIEARDEDRNVWILTAYEGPAGPALGGNQSNEGILAAARQLNQVLALTSPADFEEALRDETGQEFIYGCTQGTCYFRRNPT
;
A
#
# COMPACT_ATOMS: atom_id res chain seq x y z
N MET A 1 -7.03 -9.11 18.54
CA MET A 1 -5.90 -8.81 17.63
C MET A 1 -6.33 -9.15 16.19
N TYR A 2 -5.98 -8.34 15.18
CA TYR A 2 -6.31 -8.65 13.79
C TYR A 2 -5.28 -9.57 13.11
N GLN A 3 -5.76 -10.53 12.33
CA GLN A 3 -5.00 -11.25 11.31
C GLN A 3 -5.24 -10.58 9.96
N PHE A 4 -4.17 -10.40 9.18
CA PHE A 4 -4.23 -9.75 7.87
C PHE A 4 -3.84 -10.74 6.77
N ARG A 5 -4.59 -10.73 5.67
CA ARG A 5 -4.22 -11.46 4.45
C ARG A 5 -4.57 -10.64 3.21
N SER A 6 -3.74 -10.71 2.18
CA SER A 6 -4.06 -10.10 0.90
C SER A 6 -5.06 -10.97 0.12
N LEU A 7 -6.03 -10.29 -0.47
CA LEU A 7 -6.95 -10.82 -1.46
C LEU A 7 -6.51 -10.31 -2.84
N GLN A 8 -6.69 -11.14 -3.87
CA GLN A 8 -6.35 -10.81 -5.26
C GLN A 8 -7.57 -10.35 -6.07
N ASP A 9 -8.73 -10.22 -5.43
CA ASP A 9 -9.95 -9.71 -6.04
C ASP A 9 -10.03 -8.18 -5.90
N ARG A 10 -9.63 -7.48 -6.95
CA ARG A 10 -9.67 -6.01 -7.03
C ARG A 10 -11.09 -5.45 -6.90
N GLY A 11 -12.13 -6.21 -7.26
CA GLY A 11 -13.52 -5.74 -7.20
C GLY A 11 -13.99 -5.35 -5.80
N LEU A 12 -13.33 -5.88 -4.76
CA LEU A 12 -13.58 -5.53 -3.37
C LEU A 12 -13.07 -4.13 -2.98
N ALA A 13 -12.19 -3.52 -3.78
CA ALA A 13 -11.65 -2.19 -3.53
C ALA A 13 -12.62 -1.04 -3.87
N SER A 14 -13.61 -1.28 -4.74
CA SER A 14 -14.47 -0.24 -5.32
C SER A 14 -15.32 0.56 -4.33
N TRP A 15 -15.46 0.08 -3.09
CA TRP A 15 -16.24 0.70 -2.03
C TRP A 15 -15.38 1.37 -0.95
N THR A 16 -14.06 1.41 -1.16
CA THR A 16 -13.14 1.93 -0.16
C THR A 16 -12.93 3.43 -0.31
N THR A 17 -12.93 4.14 0.81
CA THR A 17 -12.55 5.54 0.90
C THR A 17 -11.34 5.68 1.80
N LYS A 18 -10.58 6.77 1.65
CA LYS A 18 -9.40 7.04 2.49
C LYS A 18 -9.81 7.06 3.97
N LEU A 19 -9.13 6.24 4.78
CA LEU A 19 -9.33 6.17 6.22
C LEU A 19 -8.20 6.86 6.98
N LEU A 20 -6.96 6.66 6.52
CA LEU A 20 -5.77 7.19 7.15
C LEU A 20 -4.87 7.85 6.11
N ASP A 21 -4.39 9.02 6.48
CA ASP A 21 -3.36 9.75 5.77
C ASP A 21 -1.98 9.25 6.22
N TYR A 22 -1.08 9.05 5.26
CA TYR A 22 0.33 8.89 5.55
C TYR A 22 1.06 10.18 5.20
N PRO A 23 1.75 10.81 6.17
CA PRO A 23 2.60 11.94 5.88
C PRO A 23 3.93 11.42 5.31
N PHE A 24 3.93 10.99 4.06
CA PHE A 24 5.17 10.67 3.35
C PHE A 24 5.89 11.98 3.03
N ALA A 25 7.10 12.15 3.55
CA ALA A 25 7.91 13.34 3.31
C ALA A 25 8.64 13.25 1.97
N THR A 26 9.00 12.05 1.54
CA THR A 26 9.74 11.81 0.29
C THR A 26 9.20 10.64 -0.52
N LYS A 27 9.69 10.49 -1.76
CA LYS A 27 9.34 9.35 -2.63
C LYS A 27 9.99 8.04 -2.16
N GLU A 28 11.10 8.11 -1.43
CA GLU A 28 11.70 6.98 -0.73
C GLU A 28 10.80 6.45 0.38
N ASP A 29 10.07 7.32 1.09
CA ASP A 29 9.10 6.87 2.08
C ASP A 29 7.96 6.06 1.43
N ILE A 30 7.53 6.48 0.24
CA ILE A 30 6.55 5.75 -0.58
C ILE A 30 7.11 4.39 -1.02
N ALA A 31 8.36 4.34 -1.48
CA ALA A 31 9.03 3.07 -1.77
C ALA A 31 9.07 2.16 -0.53
N GLY A 32 9.38 2.72 0.64
CA GLY A 32 9.36 2.02 1.92
C GLY A 32 7.99 1.45 2.26
N PHE A 33 6.92 2.22 2.05
CA PHE A 33 5.55 1.74 2.23
C PHE A 33 5.22 0.57 1.31
N ARG A 34 5.53 0.67 0.00
CA ARG A 34 5.33 -0.45 -0.94
C ARG A 34 6.17 -1.67 -0.56
N GLY A 35 7.43 -1.48 -0.18
CA GLY A 35 8.30 -2.58 0.26
C GLY A 35 7.78 -3.30 1.49
N LYS A 36 7.16 -2.60 2.45
CA LYS A 36 6.52 -3.20 3.62
C LYS A 36 5.29 -4.02 3.24
N LEU A 37 4.48 -3.52 2.31
CA LEU A 37 3.34 -4.28 1.76
C LEU A 37 3.82 -5.54 1.05
N ILE A 38 4.89 -5.46 0.25
CA ILE A 38 5.49 -6.62 -0.42
C ILE A 38 5.97 -7.66 0.61
N ARG A 39 6.63 -7.21 1.68
CA ARG A 39 7.08 -8.10 2.78
C ARG A 39 5.92 -8.85 3.42
N LEU A 40 4.80 -8.16 3.70
CA LEU A 40 3.66 -8.74 4.41
C LEU A 40 2.76 -9.57 3.50
N PHE A 41 2.59 -9.15 2.25
CA PHE A 41 1.48 -9.59 1.41
C PHE A 41 1.92 -10.10 0.03
N GLY A 42 3.19 -9.95 -0.35
CA GLY A 42 3.68 -10.34 -1.67
C GLY A 42 3.19 -9.40 -2.76
N LYS A 43 2.57 -9.95 -3.81
CA LYS A 43 2.12 -9.16 -4.97
C LYS A 43 0.77 -8.45 -4.69
N PRO A 44 0.59 -7.21 -5.17
CA PRO A 44 -0.69 -6.51 -5.06
C PRO A 44 -1.76 -7.15 -5.96
N ALA A 45 -3.03 -6.84 -5.68
CA ALA A 45 -4.15 -7.22 -6.53
C ALA A 45 -4.13 -6.46 -7.88
N PHE A 46 -3.52 -5.28 -7.90
CA PHE A 46 -3.29 -4.49 -9.09
C PHE A 46 -1.93 -3.77 -9.02
N GLN A 47 -1.26 -3.67 -10.18
CA GLN A 47 -0.04 -2.90 -10.34
C GLN A 47 0.01 -2.27 -11.73
N SER A 48 0.62 -1.11 -11.83
CA SER A 48 0.89 -0.44 -13.10
C SER A 48 2.20 0.35 -13.03
N ALA A 49 2.68 0.79 -14.19
CA ALA A 49 3.79 1.73 -14.27
C ALA A 49 3.35 3.19 -14.06
N ASN A 50 2.06 3.49 -13.93
CA ASN A 50 1.59 4.86 -13.74
C ASN A 50 1.81 5.29 -12.29
N MET A 51 2.60 6.35 -12.05
CA MET A 51 2.87 6.87 -10.70
C MET A 51 1.60 7.26 -9.93
N SER A 52 0.53 7.66 -10.64
CA SER A 52 -0.74 8.07 -10.02
C SER A 52 -1.65 6.89 -9.68
N GLU A 53 -1.28 5.66 -10.07
CA GLU A 53 -2.03 4.42 -9.81
C GLU A 53 -1.07 3.21 -9.80
N ALA A 54 0.01 3.30 -9.02
CA ALA A 54 1.13 2.37 -9.16
C ALA A 54 0.81 0.95 -8.64
N PHE A 55 0.00 0.86 -7.58
CA PHE A 55 -0.42 -0.40 -7.00
C PHE A 55 -1.71 -0.26 -6.18
N GLU A 56 -2.38 -1.39 -5.97
CA GLU A 56 -3.50 -1.54 -5.03
C GLU A 56 -3.50 -2.94 -4.42
N TYR A 57 -3.46 -3.00 -3.09
CA TYR A 57 -3.69 -4.21 -2.31
C TYR A 57 -5.12 -4.19 -1.77
N VAL A 58 -5.79 -5.33 -1.87
CA VAL A 58 -7.00 -5.62 -1.10
C VAL A 58 -6.58 -6.51 0.07
N ILE A 59 -6.93 -6.10 1.29
CA ILE A 59 -6.47 -6.73 2.53
C ILE A 59 -7.70 -7.08 3.36
N GLU A 60 -7.87 -8.36 3.64
CA GLU A 60 -8.83 -8.82 4.64
C GLU A 60 -8.19 -8.67 6.03
N ALA A 61 -8.88 -7.98 6.93
CA ALA A 61 -8.59 -7.98 8.36
C ALA A 61 -9.65 -8.83 9.08
N ARG A 62 -9.21 -9.75 9.92
CA ARG A 62 -10.08 -10.64 10.69
C ARG A 62 -9.73 -10.58 12.16
N ASP A 63 -10.73 -10.41 13.03
CA ASP A 63 -10.53 -10.45 14.48
C ASP A 63 -10.73 -11.86 15.07
N GLU A 64 -10.64 -11.98 16.39
CA GLU A 64 -10.81 -13.24 17.13
C GLU A 64 -12.26 -13.76 17.10
N ASP A 65 -13.23 -12.85 16.97
CA ASP A 65 -14.66 -13.18 16.85
C ASP A 65 -15.06 -13.58 15.42
N ARG A 66 -14.09 -13.59 14.49
CA ARG A 66 -14.26 -13.88 13.05
C ARG A 66 -15.05 -12.82 12.29
N ASN A 67 -15.16 -11.61 12.83
CA ASN A 67 -15.60 -10.46 12.06
C ASN A 67 -14.55 -10.14 11.00
N VAL A 68 -15.00 -9.67 9.83
CA VAL A 68 -14.16 -9.45 8.67
C VAL A 68 -14.36 -8.03 8.14
N TRP A 69 -13.24 -7.38 7.85
CA TRP A 69 -13.19 -6.07 7.22
C TRP A 69 -12.30 -6.12 5.99
N ILE A 70 -12.67 -5.32 4.99
CA ILE A 70 -11.86 -5.12 3.79
C ILE A 70 -11.19 -3.75 3.87
N LEU A 71 -9.87 -3.76 3.87
CA LEU A 71 -9.01 -2.61 3.76
C LEU A 71 -8.38 -2.58 2.37
N THR A 72 -8.01 -1.39 1.91
CA THR A 72 -7.16 -1.20 0.75
C THR A 72 -5.88 -0.49 1.14
N ALA A 73 -4.77 -0.84 0.49
CA ALA A 73 -3.54 -0.07 0.53
C ALA A 73 -3.14 0.25 -0.91
N TYR A 74 -3.16 1.51 -1.29
CA TYR A 74 -3.02 1.91 -2.69
C TYR A 74 -2.16 3.16 -2.81
N GLU A 75 -1.59 3.39 -4.00
CA GLU A 75 -0.94 4.64 -4.38
C GLU A 75 -1.82 5.36 -5.40
N GLY A 76 -2.40 6.50 -5.00
CA GLY A 76 -3.21 7.36 -5.87
C GLY A 76 -2.48 8.66 -6.25
N PRO A 77 -3.14 9.60 -6.96
CA PRO A 77 -2.52 10.86 -7.39
C PRO A 77 -1.97 11.71 -6.23
N ALA A 78 -2.61 11.64 -5.06
CA ALA A 78 -2.20 12.34 -3.85
C ALA A 78 -1.16 11.57 -3.00
N GLY A 79 -0.65 10.45 -3.52
CA GLY A 79 0.22 9.52 -2.82
C GLY A 79 -0.52 8.35 -2.16
N PRO A 80 0.21 7.49 -1.42
CA PRO A 80 -0.37 6.30 -0.84
C PRO A 80 -1.30 6.54 0.35
N ALA A 81 -2.26 5.63 0.51
CA ALA A 81 -3.26 5.68 1.56
C ALA A 81 -3.68 4.28 2.01
N LEU A 82 -4.26 4.23 3.22
CA LEU A 82 -5.09 3.10 3.64
C LEU A 82 -6.56 3.48 3.52
N GLY A 83 -7.31 2.66 2.80
CA GLY A 83 -8.74 2.83 2.59
C GLY A 83 -9.59 1.72 3.20
N GLY A 84 -10.89 1.94 3.22
CA GLY A 84 -11.90 0.96 3.62
C GLY A 84 -13.30 1.58 3.63
N ASN A 85 -14.32 0.78 3.89
CA ASN A 85 -15.70 1.26 3.96
C ASN A 85 -16.00 1.85 5.36
N GLN A 86 -16.11 3.17 5.48
CA GLN A 86 -16.37 3.87 6.74
C GLN A 86 -17.71 3.52 7.40
N SER A 87 -18.67 2.99 6.65
CA SER A 87 -19.95 2.51 7.20
C SER A 87 -19.80 1.21 7.99
N ASN A 88 -18.68 0.50 7.84
CA ASN A 88 -18.40 -0.72 8.62
C ASN A 88 -17.85 -0.35 9.99
N GLU A 89 -18.63 -0.60 11.04
CA GLU A 89 -18.16 -0.46 12.42
C GLU A 89 -16.90 -1.29 12.65
N GLY A 90 -15.87 -0.70 13.28
CA GLY A 90 -14.59 -1.37 13.53
C GLY A 90 -13.53 -1.24 12.42
N ILE A 91 -13.88 -0.75 11.22
CA ILE A 91 -12.93 -0.60 10.11
C ILE A 91 -11.71 0.26 10.47
N LEU A 92 -11.92 1.32 11.24
CA LEU A 92 -10.86 2.24 11.64
C LEU A 92 -9.91 1.60 12.66
N ALA A 93 -10.40 0.71 13.51
CA ALA A 93 -9.56 -0.06 14.43
C ALA A 93 -8.68 -1.05 13.65
N ALA A 94 -9.24 -1.74 12.67
CA ALA A 94 -8.49 -2.61 11.76
C ALA A 94 -7.40 -1.84 10.99
N ALA A 95 -7.73 -0.68 10.43
CA ALA A 95 -6.79 0.18 9.72
C ALA A 95 -5.64 0.66 10.62
N ARG A 96 -5.94 1.07 11.85
CA ARG A 96 -4.91 1.51 12.83
C ARG A 96 -3.98 0.37 13.22
N GLN A 97 -4.50 -0.84 13.44
CA GLN A 97 -3.65 -1.98 13.74
C GLN A 97 -2.78 -2.37 12.53
N LEU A 98 -3.30 -2.32 11.30
CA LEU A 98 -2.49 -2.53 10.09
C LEU A 98 -1.36 -1.50 9.99
N ASN A 99 -1.64 -0.23 10.27
CA ASN A 99 -0.62 0.82 10.31
C ASN A 99 0.49 0.52 11.35
N GLN A 100 0.14 0.02 12.53
CA GLN A 100 1.13 -0.40 13.53
C GLN A 100 2.00 -1.56 13.03
N VAL A 101 1.40 -2.55 12.38
CA VAL A 101 2.13 -3.67 11.76
C VAL A 101 3.10 -3.16 10.70
N LEU A 102 2.64 -2.24 9.83
CA LEU A 102 3.49 -1.60 8.82
C LEU A 102 4.63 -0.79 9.44
N ALA A 103 4.37 -0.06 10.53
CA ALA A 103 5.40 0.72 11.23
C ALA A 103 6.53 -0.17 11.77
N LEU A 104 6.20 -1.37 12.25
CA LEU A 104 7.16 -2.35 12.78
C LEU A 104 7.81 -3.25 11.70
N THR A 105 7.34 -3.16 10.46
CA THR A 105 7.83 -4.00 9.37
C THR A 105 8.98 -3.31 8.64
N SER A 106 10.08 -4.03 8.43
CA SER A 106 11.13 -3.62 7.50
C SER A 106 10.68 -3.84 6.05
N PRO A 107 10.97 -2.94 5.10
CA PRO A 107 10.60 -3.15 3.70
C PRO A 107 11.34 -4.37 3.13
N ALA A 108 10.69 -5.08 2.20
CA ALA A 108 11.35 -6.07 1.36
C ALA A 108 12.21 -5.39 0.28
N ASP A 109 13.16 -6.15 -0.26
CA ASP A 109 13.94 -5.71 -1.42
C ASP A 109 13.07 -5.79 -2.68
N PHE A 110 13.01 -4.70 -3.44
CA PHE A 110 12.30 -4.63 -4.72
C PHE A 110 12.80 -3.44 -5.53
N GLU A 111 12.58 -3.50 -6.85
CA GLU A 111 12.83 -2.40 -7.79
C GLU A 111 11.73 -2.39 -8.85
N GLU A 112 11.19 -1.21 -9.15
CA GLU A 112 10.13 -1.02 -10.12
C GLU A 112 10.34 0.28 -10.90
N ALA A 113 9.92 0.27 -12.17
CA ALA A 113 9.92 1.46 -13.01
C ALA A 113 8.51 2.09 -13.03
N LEU A 114 8.44 3.39 -12.76
CA LEU A 114 7.22 4.17 -12.82
C LEU A 114 7.37 5.32 -13.83
N ARG A 115 6.23 5.80 -14.33
CA ARG A 115 6.12 6.91 -15.27
C ARG A 115 5.14 7.93 -14.72
N ASP A 116 5.54 9.19 -14.77
CA ASP A 116 4.61 10.29 -14.50
C ASP A 116 3.74 10.60 -15.72
N GLU A 117 2.85 11.58 -15.56
CA GLU A 117 1.94 12.06 -16.60
C GLU A 117 2.64 12.68 -17.82
N THR A 118 3.91 13.07 -17.70
CA THR A 118 4.73 13.60 -18.79
C THR A 118 5.46 12.50 -19.57
N GLY A 119 5.36 11.25 -19.11
CA GLY A 119 6.09 10.10 -19.64
C GLY A 119 7.53 10.00 -19.12
N GLN A 120 7.92 10.82 -18.15
CA GLN A 120 9.23 10.70 -17.51
C GLN A 120 9.28 9.44 -16.66
N GLU A 121 10.31 8.63 -16.89
CA GLU A 121 10.53 7.38 -16.17
C GLU A 121 11.39 7.58 -14.91
N PHE A 122 11.00 6.90 -13.84
CA PHE A 122 11.65 6.86 -12.55
C PHE A 122 11.80 5.41 -12.12
N ILE A 123 12.85 5.14 -11.36
CA ILE A 123 13.08 3.86 -10.69
C ILE A 123 12.94 4.11 -9.19
N TYR A 124 12.17 3.25 -8.53
CA TYR A 124 12.07 3.26 -7.08
C TYR A 124 12.11 1.85 -6.50
N GLY A 125 12.52 1.76 -5.24
CA GLY A 125 12.74 0.47 -4.62
C GLY A 125 13.31 0.59 -3.22
N CYS A 126 13.58 -0.57 -2.63
CA CYS A 126 14.38 -0.68 -1.43
C CYS A 126 15.37 -1.82 -1.60
N THR A 127 16.57 -1.65 -1.04
CA THR A 127 17.62 -2.66 -1.01
C THR A 127 18.26 -2.67 0.36
N GLN A 128 18.27 -3.82 1.03
CA GLN A 128 18.83 -3.98 2.38
C GLN A 128 18.26 -2.96 3.38
N GLY A 129 16.96 -2.68 3.28
CA GLY A 129 16.26 -1.73 4.16
C GLY A 129 16.47 -0.25 3.82
N THR A 130 17.29 0.09 2.82
CA THR A 130 17.47 1.47 2.34
C THR A 130 16.63 1.69 1.08
N CYS A 131 15.72 2.65 1.12
CA CYS A 131 14.82 2.95 0.01
C CYS A 131 15.34 4.10 -0.85
N TYR A 132 15.05 4.04 -2.14
CA TYR A 132 15.56 4.98 -3.14
C TYR A 132 14.48 5.33 -4.16
N PHE A 133 14.55 6.56 -4.67
CA PHE A 133 13.78 7.03 -5.80
C PHE A 133 14.71 7.87 -6.69
N ARG A 134 14.80 7.53 -7.97
CA ARG A 134 15.67 8.24 -8.92
C ARG A 134 15.05 8.30 -10.30
N ARG A 135 15.40 9.34 -11.04
CA ARG A 135 15.09 9.41 -12.47
C ARG A 135 15.82 8.29 -13.19
N ASN A 136 15.16 7.59 -14.12
CA ASN A 136 15.86 6.65 -15.00
C ASN A 136 16.62 7.47 -16.06
N PRO A 137 17.97 7.38 -16.14
CA PRO A 137 18.71 8.05 -17.20
C PRO A 137 18.37 7.39 -18.55
N THR A 138 17.61 8.11 -19.37
CA THR A 138 17.39 7.82 -20.79
C THR A 138 18.68 7.95 -21.58
#